data_AF-A0A2L0R1B3-F1
#
_entry.id   AF-A0A2L0R1B3-F1
#
_cell.length_a   1.000
_cell.length_b   1.000
_cell.length_c   1.000
_cell.angle_alpha   90.00
_cell.angle_beta   90.00
_cell.angle_gamma   90.00
#
_symmetry.space_group_name_H-M   'P 1'
#
loop_
_entity.id
_entity.type
_entity.pdbx_description
1 polymer ?
#
loop_
_entity_poly.entity_id
_entity_poly.type
_entity_poly.pdbx_seq_one_letter_code
_entity_poly.pdbx_strand_id
1 'polypeptide(L)' 'MDIAKLWDQLEPGTRQWLVDNPGFRILPRSVAAAMATATGVRFEQDRHGETALSPSDCDFIRKAAEQHEARADKLSRPRH' A
#
# COMPACT_ATOMS: atom_id res chain seq x y z
N MET A 1 -0.08 -10.83 -6.83
CA MET A 1 -0.39 -10.41 -5.45
C MET A 1 -1.81 -9.83 -5.46
N ASP A 2 -2.59 -9.99 -4.40
CA ASP A 2 -3.97 -9.51 -4.32
C ASP A 2 -4.06 -8.59 -3.10
N ILE A 3 -3.47 -7.39 -3.23
CA ILE A 3 -3.24 -6.49 -2.09
C ILE A 3 -4.55 -6.09 -1.42
N ALA A 4 -5.65 -6.04 -2.17
CA ALA A 4 -6.97 -5.71 -1.67
C ALA A 4 -7.44 -6.71 -0.59
N LYS A 5 -7.14 -8.01 -0.74
CA LYS A 5 -7.47 -9.04 0.26
C LYS A 5 -6.57 -8.96 1.49
N LEU A 6 -5.31 -8.60 1.28
CA LEU A 6 -4.32 -8.49 2.35
C LEU A 6 -4.40 -7.16 3.09
N TRP A 7 -5.06 -6.15 2.51
CA TRP A 7 -5.09 -4.78 3.01
C TRP A 7 -5.50 -4.67 4.47
N ASP A 8 -6.49 -5.46 4.89
CA ASP A 8 -6.95 -5.49 6.28
C ASP A 8 -5.97 -6.18 7.24
N GLN A 9 -5.12 -7.07 6.74
CA GLN A 9 -4.10 -7.78 7.51
C GLN A 9 -2.77 -7.00 7.60
N LEU A 10 -2.58 -5.98 6.75
CA LEU A 10 -1.36 -5.18 6.77
C LEU A 10 -1.26 -4.36 8.05
N GLU A 11 -0.04 -4.19 8.56
CA GLU A 11 0.20 -3.25 9.63
C GLU A 11 -0.22 -1.82 9.21
N PRO A 12 -0.78 -1.01 10.11
CA PRO A 12 -1.24 0.34 9.79
C PRO A 12 -0.12 1.23 9.24
N GLY A 13 1.11 1.08 9.72
CA GLY A 13 2.28 1.78 9.17
C GLY A 13 2.56 1.42 7.70
N THR A 14 2.36 0.16 7.32
CA THR A 14 2.53 -0.32 5.94
C THR A 14 1.43 0.22 5.04
N ARG A 15 0.16 0.20 5.50
CA ARG A 15 -0.97 0.80 4.76
C ARG A 15 -0.75 2.29 4.52
N GLN A 16 -0.28 3.01 5.54
CA GLN A 16 0.03 4.43 5.43
C GLN A 16 1.13 4.70 4.42
N TRP A 17 2.22 3.92 4.44
CA TRP A 17 3.32 4.07 3.48
C TRP A 17 2.85 3.87 2.03
N LEU A 18 2.00 2.87 1.79
CA LEU A 18 1.42 2.60 0.46
C LEU A 18 0.53 3.76 -0.02
N VAL A 19 -0.32 4.28 0.86
CA VAL A 19 -1.18 5.44 0.60
C VAL A 19 -0.38 6.71 0.33
N ASP A 20 0.72 6.91 1.04
CA ASP A 20 1.62 8.05 0.87
C ASP A 20 2.43 7.96 -0.43
N ASN A 21 2.64 6.73 -0.94
CA ASN A 21 3.45 6.45 -2.12
C ASN A 21 2.67 5.63 -3.18
N PRO A 22 1.54 6.13 -3.72
CA PRO A 22 0.65 5.34 -4.57
C PRO A 22 1.18 5.06 -5.97
N GLY A 23 2.24 5.76 -6.40
CA GLY A 23 2.86 5.60 -7.72
C GLY A 23 3.89 4.48 -7.81
N PHE A 24 4.25 3.84 -6.69
CA PHE A 24 5.26 2.79 -6.69
C PHE A 24 4.70 1.48 -7.25
N ARG A 25 5.36 0.96 -8.29
CA ARG A 25 5.08 -0.38 -8.86
C ARG A 25 5.94 -1.47 -8.26
N ILE A 26 7.03 -1.10 -7.59
CA ILE A 26 8.00 -2.04 -7.03
C ILE A 26 8.09 -1.74 -5.54
N LEU A 27 7.73 -2.72 -4.71
CA LEU A 27 7.86 -2.59 -3.28
C LEU A 27 9.32 -2.85 -2.87
N PRO A 28 9.94 -1.92 -2.11
CA PRO A 28 11.24 -2.18 -1.54
C PRO A 28 11.16 -3.36 -0.57
N ARG A 29 12.28 -4.09 -0.45
CA ARG A 29 12.40 -5.30 0.40
C ARG A 29 11.85 -5.12 1.81
N SER A 30 12.06 -3.97 2.43
CA SER A 30 11.60 -3.69 3.79
C SER A 30 10.06 -3.71 3.90
N VAL A 31 9.37 -3.15 2.91
CA VAL A 31 7.90 -3.12 2.86
C VAL A 31 7.38 -4.51 2.52
N ALA A 32 7.96 -5.18 1.52
CA ALA A 32 7.58 -6.54 1.15
C ALA A 32 7.76 -7.53 2.33
N ALA A 33 8.84 -7.39 3.12
CA ALA A 33 9.06 -8.20 4.32
C ALA A 33 8.03 -7.91 5.41
N ALA A 34 7.72 -6.64 5.68
CA ALA A 34 6.70 -6.26 6.66
C ALA A 34 5.32 -6.81 6.26
N MET A 35 4.96 -6.69 4.98
CA MET A 35 3.73 -7.29 4.45
C MET A 35 3.73 -8.81 4.62
N ALA A 36 4.86 -9.47 4.37
CA ALA A 36 4.96 -10.94 4.43
C ALA A 36 4.85 -11.45 5.88
N THR A 37 5.44 -10.72 6.83
CA THR A 37 5.28 -11.00 8.26
C THR A 37 3.85 -10.78 8.73
N ALA A 38 3.20 -9.70 8.31
CA ALA A 38 1.84 -9.37 8.75
C ALA A 38 0.78 -10.31 8.17
N THR A 39 0.95 -10.71 6.90
CA THR A 39 -0.03 -11.54 6.17
C THR A 39 0.30 -13.03 6.20
N GLY A 40 1.54 -13.39 6.53
CA GLY A 40 2.07 -14.74 6.36
C GLY A 40 2.27 -15.16 4.89
N VAL A 41 2.01 -14.25 3.93
CA VAL A 41 2.11 -14.55 2.50
C VAL A 41 3.52 -14.29 2.01
N ARG A 42 4.09 -15.27 1.30
CA ARG A 42 5.39 -15.13 0.64
C ARG A 42 5.18 -14.48 -0.73
N PHE A 43 5.63 -13.24 -0.88
CA PHE A 43 5.59 -12.56 -2.18
C PHE A 43 6.69 -13.07 -3.10
N GLU A 44 6.39 -13.09 -4.40
CA GLU A 44 7.41 -13.24 -5.43
C GLU A 44 8.33 -12.01 -5.33
N GLN A 45 9.58 -12.29 -4.98
CA GLN A 45 10.65 -11.32 -4.85
C GLN A 45 11.61 -11.54 -6.01
N ASP A 46 11.96 -10.47 -6.72
CA ASP A 46 13.02 -10.49 -7.73
C ASP A 46 14.39 -10.74 -7.05
N ARG A 47 15.46 -10.86 -7.84
CA ARG A 47 16.84 -11.09 -7.40
C ARG A 47 17.32 -10.12 -6.32
N HIS A 48 16.74 -8.93 -6.27
CA HIS A 48 17.04 -7.88 -5.30
C HIS A 48 16.18 -7.92 -4.03
N GLY A 49 15.21 -8.84 -3.92
CA GLY A 49 14.26 -8.90 -2.81
C GLY A 49 13.09 -7.93 -2.96
N GLU A 50 12.88 -7.40 -4.15
CA GLU A 50 11.83 -6.43 -4.48
C GLU A 50 10.57 -7.16 -4.97
N THR A 51 9.39 -6.68 -4.60
CA THR A 51 8.12 -7.28 -5.03
C THR A 51 7.43 -6.37 -6.04
N ALA A 52 7.20 -6.87 -7.25
CA ALA A 52 6.41 -6.16 -8.25
C ALA A 52 4.92 -6.21 -7.90
N LEU A 53 4.27 -5.05 -7.90
CA LEU A 53 2.84 -4.92 -7.78
C LEU A 53 2.19 -5.09 -9.15
N SER A 54 1.07 -5.81 -9.18
CA SER A 54 0.26 -5.87 -10.38
C SER A 54 -0.39 -4.51 -10.65
N PRO A 55 -0.77 -4.20 -11.91
CA PRO A 55 -1.50 -2.97 -12.23
C PRO A 55 -2.77 -2.79 -11.39
N SER A 56 -3.47 -3.88 -11.08
CA SER A 56 -4.65 -3.89 -10.21
C SER A 56 -4.33 -3.52 -8.76
N ASP A 57 -3.19 -3.96 -8.22
CA ASP A 57 -2.75 -3.59 -6.88
C ASP A 57 -2.42 -2.10 -6.80
N CYS A 58 -1.73 -1.58 -7.82
CA CYS A 58 -1.41 -0.16 -7.93
C CYS A 58 -2.68 0.70 -8.04
N ASP A 59 -3.69 0.27 -8.82
CA ASP A 59 -4.98 0.96 -8.89
C ASP A 59 -5.70 0.99 -7.55
N PHE A 60 -5.67 -0.11 -6.79
CA PHE A 60 -6.26 -0.19 -5.47
C PHE A 60 -5.56 0.75 -4.47
N ILE A 61 -4.22 0.74 -4.43
CA ILE A 61 -3.43 1.63 -3.56
C ILE A 61 -3.72 3.09 -3.90
N ARG A 62 -3.78 3.44 -5.20
CA ARG A 62 -4.12 4.78 -5.65
C ARG A 62 -5.50 5.21 -5.17
N LYS A 63 -6.52 4.36 -5.31
CA LYS A 63 -7.88 4.62 -4.78
C LYS A 63 -7.88 4.79 -3.26
N ALA A 64 -7.10 4.00 -2.54
CA ALA A 64 -6.96 4.15 -1.09
C ALA A 64 -6.28 5.47 -0.72
N ALA A 65 -5.29 5.91 -1.51
CA ALA A 65 -4.63 7.19 -1.35
C ALA A 65 -5.56 8.37 -1.60
N GLU A 66 -6.34 8.33 -2.69
CA GLU A 66 -7.35 9.34 -2.99
C GLU A 66 -8.39 9.48 -1.86
N GLN A 67 -8.79 8.36 -1.24
CA GLN A 67 -9.69 8.38 -0.09
C GLN A 67 -9.05 8.96 1.17
N HIS A 68 -7.75 8.72 1.38
CA HIS A 68 -7.01 9.28 2.50
C HIS A 68 -6.82 10.79 2.35
N GLU A 69 -6.40 11.24 1.17
CA GLU A 69 -6.29 12.65 0.78
C GLU A 69 -7.64 13.37 0.94
N ALA A 70 -8.74 12.78 0.45
CA ALA A 70 -10.08 13.37 0.59
C ALA A 70 -10.53 13.52 2.06
N ARG A 71 -10.09 12.62 2.95
CA ARG A 71 -10.33 12.74 4.40
C ARG A 71 -9.45 13.83 5.02
N ALA A 72 -8.20 13.95 4.59
CA ALA A 72 -7.29 14.99 5.04
C ALA A 72 -7.72 16.40 4.58
N ASP A 73 -8.20 16.55 3.33
CA ASP A 73 -8.76 17.79 2.79
C ASP A 73 -10.02 18.24 3.56
N LYS A 74 -10.93 17.30 3.86
CA LYS A 74 -12.12 17.58 4.67
C LYS A 74 -11.81 18.05 6.08
N LEU A 75 -10.67 17.65 6.64
CA LEU A 75 -10.22 18.09 7.96
C LEU A 75 -9.49 19.45 7.89
N SER A 76 -8.84 19.76 6.76
CA SER A 76 -8.10 21.01 6.54
C SER A 76 -8.98 22.17 6.05
N ARG A 77 -10.18 21.92 5.53
CA ARG A 77 -11.13 22.96 5.12
C ARG A 77 -12.05 23.35 6.29
N PRO A 78 -11.87 24.52 6.95
CA PRO A 78 -12.88 25.04 7.85
C PRO A 78 -14.16 25.30 7.03
N ARG A 79 -15.30 24.82 7.52
CA ARG A 79 -16.61 25.19 6.98
C ARG A 79 -16.73 26.71 7.08
N HIS A 80 -16.78 27.36 5.91
CA HIS A 80 -16.99 28.80 5.80
C HIS A 80 -18.48 29.12 5.83
#